data_AF-A0A1B6DE82-F1
#
_entry.id   AF-A0A1B6DE82-F1
#
_cell.length_a   1.000
_cell.length_b   1.000
_cell.length_c   1.000
_cell.angle_alpha   90.00
_cell.angle_beta   90.00
_cell.angle_gamma   90.00
#
_symmetry.space_group_name_H-M   'P 1'
#
loop_
_entity.id
_entity.type
_entity.pdbx_description
1 polymer ?
#
loop_
_entity_poly.entity_id
_entity_poly.type
_entity_poly.pdbx_seq_one_letter_code
_entity_poly.pdbx_strand_id
1 'polypeptide(L)'
;MFSTNTSLKEVHLEKLFLTDHDIEILVYGLMYNNTLEVLNLSCNQIGDYGIECLSEYLGKGPPLKKLMIHHNHIGNTGARAFSFKYPSSKIEYLDISENRLTEEGILDILNTLRKPYPIKYLFIRGNKLGFQSRKVIYRMILSGELEEGKIDIKVYKKTKKVDEKYINVFESAVDFPTILSCDGMYALYVDKNELSLPE
;
A
#
# COMPACT_ATOMS: atom_id res chain seq x y z
N MET A 1 2.16 15.98 23.82
CA MET A 1 2.59 14.66 24.34
C MET A 1 3.67 14.04 23.46
N PHE A 2 3.48 13.95 22.13
CA PHE A 2 4.52 13.44 21.22
C PHE A 2 5.76 14.33 21.10
N SER A 3 5.57 15.66 21.13
CA SER A 3 6.65 16.63 20.91
C SER A 3 7.72 16.67 22.00
N THR A 4 7.41 16.17 23.19
CA THR A 4 8.34 16.11 24.34
C THR A 4 8.78 14.70 24.66
N ASN A 5 8.20 13.69 24.02
CA ASN A 5 8.53 12.30 24.27
C ASN A 5 9.73 11.88 23.42
N THR A 6 10.79 11.44 24.09
CA THR A 6 12.07 11.07 23.47
C THR A 6 12.34 9.56 23.49
N SER A 7 11.37 8.75 23.90
CA SER A 7 11.53 7.29 24.01
C SER A 7 10.48 6.50 23.23
N LEU A 8 9.37 7.12 22.82
CA LEU A 8 8.27 6.44 22.15
C LEU A 8 8.73 5.88 20.80
N LYS A 9 8.55 4.58 20.64
CA LYS A 9 8.94 3.83 19.43
C LYS A 9 7.76 3.43 18.56
N GLU A 10 6.61 3.19 19.17
CA GLU A 10 5.45 2.67 18.45
C GLU A 10 4.18 3.37 18.92
N VAL A 11 3.29 3.66 17.97
CA VAL A 11 1.96 4.23 18.20
C VAL A 11 0.96 3.42 17.40
N HIS A 12 -0.06 2.93 18.09
CA HIS A 12 -1.14 2.11 17.55
C HIS A 12 -2.47 2.80 17.87
N LEU A 13 -3.15 3.27 16.83
CA LEU A 13 -4.34 4.12 16.89
C LEU A 13 -5.41 3.61 15.91
N GLU A 14 -5.55 2.29 15.78
CA GLU A 14 -6.51 1.67 14.88
C GLU A 14 -7.96 1.78 15.37
N LYS A 15 -8.91 1.91 14.44
CA LYS A 15 -10.36 1.83 14.72
C LYS A 15 -10.86 2.88 15.72
N LEU A 16 -10.28 4.08 15.68
CA LEU A 16 -10.64 5.20 16.56
C LEU A 16 -11.49 6.27 15.86
N PHE A 17 -11.94 6.01 14.63
CA PHE A 17 -12.67 6.97 13.80
C PHE A 17 -11.91 8.27 13.55
N LEU A 18 -10.57 8.23 13.55
CA LEU A 18 -9.74 9.40 13.29
C LEU A 18 -10.04 9.97 11.90
N THR A 19 -10.26 11.27 11.84
CA THR A 19 -10.46 12.03 10.61
C THR A 19 -9.15 12.57 10.07
N ASP A 20 -9.19 13.18 8.89
CA ASP A 20 -8.07 13.91 8.32
C ASP A 20 -7.55 15.04 9.23
N HIS A 21 -8.44 15.77 9.91
CA HIS A 21 -8.07 16.82 10.86
C HIS A 21 -7.38 16.27 12.13
N ASP A 22 -7.79 15.09 12.61
CA ASP A 22 -7.09 14.43 13.73
C ASP A 22 -5.65 14.05 13.33
N ILE A 23 -5.45 13.63 12.09
CA ILE A 23 -4.10 13.33 11.56
C ILE A 23 -3.27 14.59 11.42
N GLU A 24 -3.84 15.70 10.97
CA GLU A 24 -3.16 16.99 10.92
C GLU A 24 -2.60 17.36 12.32
N ILE A 25 -3.44 17.29 13.36
CA ILE A 25 -3.04 17.57 14.75
C ILE A 25 -1.98 16.58 15.24
N LEU A 26 -2.16 15.29 14.96
CA LEU A 26 -1.18 14.25 15.30
C LEU A 26 0.19 14.55 14.68
N VAL A 27 0.21 14.88 13.39
CA VAL A 27 1.43 15.20 12.63
C VAL A 27 2.16 16.40 13.23
N TYR A 28 1.46 17.47 13.63
CA TYR A 28 2.09 18.60 14.33
C TYR A 28 2.86 18.16 15.58
N GLY A 29 2.32 17.22 16.35
CA GLY A 29 3.02 16.63 17.50
C GLY A 29 4.21 15.77 17.10
N LEU A 30 4.08 14.98 16.03
CA LEU A 30 5.11 14.08 15.52
C LEU A 30 6.30 14.80 14.88
N MET A 31 6.14 16.03 14.38
CA MET A 31 7.23 16.80 13.75
C MET A 31 8.46 17.00 14.64
N TYR A 32 8.29 16.91 15.96
CA TYR A 32 9.37 17.04 16.94
C TYR A 32 9.83 15.70 17.51
N ASN A 33 9.12 14.61 17.20
CA ASN A 33 9.50 13.28 17.65
C ASN A 33 10.51 12.65 16.69
N ASN A 34 11.67 12.31 17.24
CA ASN A 34 12.79 11.72 16.50
C ASN A 34 13.06 10.26 16.94
N THR A 35 12.06 9.58 17.48
CA THR A 35 12.21 8.20 17.97
C THR A 35 11.19 7.22 17.43
N LEU A 36 10.06 7.70 16.91
CA LEU A 36 8.96 6.85 16.45
C LEU A 36 9.37 6.05 15.21
N GLU A 37 9.27 4.74 15.31
CA GLU A 37 9.63 3.78 14.27
C GLU A 37 8.41 3.08 13.67
N VAL A 38 7.30 2.98 14.42
CA VAL A 38 6.05 2.34 13.98
C VAL A 38 4.85 3.25 14.23
N LEU A 39 4.05 3.45 13.19
CA LEU A 39 2.79 4.18 13.27
C LEU A 39 1.70 3.36 12.59
N ASN A 40 0.71 2.94 13.37
CA ASN A 40 -0.46 2.24 12.89
C ASN A 40 -1.71 3.11 13.07
N LEU A 41 -2.31 3.49 11.96
CA LEU A 41 -3.51 4.32 11.86
C LEU A 41 -4.61 3.59 11.08
N SER A 42 -4.54 2.26 11.00
CA SER A 42 -5.43 1.47 10.17
C SER A 42 -6.89 1.52 10.63
N CYS A 43 -7.82 1.32 9.69
CA CYS A 43 -9.27 1.36 9.95
C CYS A 43 -9.77 2.68 10.55
N ASN A 44 -9.33 3.82 10.01
CA ASN A 44 -9.83 5.15 10.35
C ASN A 44 -10.42 5.84 9.09
N GLN A 45 -10.59 7.16 9.13
CA GLN A 45 -11.16 7.98 8.05
C GLN A 45 -10.17 9.08 7.61
N ILE A 46 -8.89 8.71 7.45
CA ILE A 46 -7.79 9.63 7.15
C ILE A 46 -7.99 10.38 5.82
N GLY A 47 -8.54 9.73 4.80
CA GLY A 47 -8.79 10.33 3.50
C GLY A 47 -7.53 10.87 2.79
N ASP A 48 -7.74 11.64 1.72
CA ASP A 48 -6.64 12.20 0.91
C ASP A 48 -5.88 13.31 1.65
N TYR A 49 -6.59 14.18 2.38
CA TYR A 49 -5.96 15.28 3.10
C TYR A 49 -5.10 14.80 4.27
N GLY A 50 -5.57 13.82 5.05
CA GLY A 50 -4.81 13.31 6.17
C GLY A 50 -3.52 12.59 5.73
N ILE A 51 -3.56 11.83 4.62
CA ILE A 51 -2.32 11.23 4.09
C ILE A 51 -1.38 12.27 3.50
N GLU A 52 -1.89 13.37 2.94
CA GLU A 52 -1.05 14.51 2.49
C GLU A 52 -0.31 15.14 3.68
N CYS A 53 -1.00 15.43 4.78
CA CYS A 53 -0.38 15.92 6.02
C CYS A 53 0.71 14.95 6.53
N LEU A 54 0.40 13.66 6.56
CA LEU A 54 1.38 12.64 6.97
C LEU A 54 2.57 12.57 6.00
N SER A 55 2.34 12.78 4.70
CA SER A 55 3.38 12.78 3.67
C SER A 55 4.36 13.93 3.86
N GLU A 56 3.89 15.12 4.26
CA GLU A 56 4.77 16.23 4.61
C GLU A 56 5.68 15.91 5.81
N TYR A 57 5.17 15.19 6.80
CA TYR A 57 5.99 14.66 7.90
C TYR A 57 7.03 13.66 7.40
N LEU A 58 6.64 12.71 6.56
CA LEU A 58 7.55 11.73 5.96
C LEU A 58 8.65 12.37 5.11
N GLY A 59 8.33 13.47 4.42
CA GLY A 59 9.27 14.26 3.62
C GLY A 59 10.44 14.82 4.41
N LYS A 60 10.31 14.97 5.74
CA LYS A 60 11.38 15.41 6.64
C LYS A 60 12.36 14.28 7.03
N GLY A 61 12.13 13.05 6.57
CA GLY A 61 12.99 11.90 6.85
C GLY A 61 12.98 11.41 8.30
N PRO A 62 11.80 11.32 8.96
CA PRO A 62 11.71 10.81 10.32
C PRO A 62 12.25 9.37 10.41
N PRO A 63 12.56 8.88 11.62
CA PRO A 63 13.03 7.51 11.80
C PRO A 63 11.95 6.44 11.51
N LEU A 64 10.72 6.84 11.16
CA LEU A 64 9.60 5.95 10.90
C LEU A 64 9.94 4.88 9.84
N LYS A 65 9.82 3.62 10.25
CA LYS A 65 10.11 2.42 9.45
C LYS A 65 8.86 1.70 8.99
N LYS A 66 7.81 1.70 9.81
CA LYS A 66 6.57 1.00 9.52
C LYS A 66 5.40 1.97 9.56
N LEU A 67 4.65 2.01 8.46
CA LEU A 67 3.42 2.76 8.36
C LEU A 67 2.28 1.83 7.93
N MET A 68 1.26 1.73 8.77
CA MET A 68 0.04 0.97 8.50
C MET A 68 -1.13 1.95 8.44
N ILE A 69 -1.73 2.04 7.27
CA ILE A 69 -2.84 2.94 6.93
C ILE A 69 -3.88 2.20 6.09
N HIS A 70 -4.04 0.89 6.30
CA HIS A 70 -5.05 0.13 5.57
C HIS A 70 -6.46 0.57 5.96
N HIS A 71 -7.41 0.49 5.02
CA HIS A 71 -8.81 0.84 5.27
C HIS A 71 -9.00 2.27 5.82
N ASN A 72 -8.52 3.27 5.05
CA ASN A 72 -8.52 4.68 5.45
C ASN A 72 -9.12 5.63 4.41
N HIS A 73 -9.80 5.08 3.40
CA HIS A 73 -10.48 5.84 2.37
C HIS A 73 -9.55 6.75 1.53
N ILE A 74 -8.27 6.41 1.42
CA ILE A 74 -7.28 7.16 0.64
C ILE A 74 -7.51 6.91 -0.86
N GLY A 75 -7.53 7.97 -1.66
CA GLY A 75 -7.70 7.96 -3.11
C GLY A 75 -6.42 8.37 -3.87
N ASN A 76 -6.56 8.60 -5.18
CA ASN A 76 -5.43 8.91 -6.05
C ASN A 76 -4.74 10.23 -5.68
N THR A 77 -5.50 11.24 -5.27
CA THR A 77 -4.95 12.55 -4.89
C THR A 77 -3.99 12.40 -3.72
N GLY A 78 -4.40 11.67 -2.67
CA GLY A 78 -3.57 11.37 -1.52
C GLY A 78 -2.36 10.50 -1.87
N ALA A 79 -2.53 9.46 -2.70
CA ALA A 79 -1.42 8.63 -3.17
C ALA A 79 -0.37 9.42 -3.97
N ARG A 80 -0.82 10.38 -4.79
CA ARG A 80 0.08 11.26 -5.54
C ARG A 80 0.85 12.22 -4.63
N ALA A 81 0.17 12.82 -3.64
CA ALA A 81 0.85 13.65 -2.64
C ALA A 81 1.89 12.83 -1.86
N PHE A 82 1.52 11.61 -1.47
CA PHE A 82 2.40 10.65 -0.81
C PHE A 82 3.63 10.30 -1.66
N SER A 83 3.44 9.98 -2.94
CA SER A 83 4.53 9.58 -3.83
C SER A 83 5.60 10.67 -3.99
N PHE A 84 5.22 11.95 -3.96
CA PHE A 84 6.20 13.05 -4.02
C PHE A 84 7.14 13.12 -2.80
N LYS A 85 6.67 12.71 -1.62
CA LYS A 85 7.45 12.80 -0.37
C LYS A 85 8.06 11.47 0.05
N TYR A 86 7.47 10.36 -0.41
CA TYR A 86 7.90 9.01 -0.08
C TYR A 86 9.39 8.71 -0.33
N PRO A 87 10.06 9.22 -1.40
CA PRO A 87 11.50 9.01 -1.62
C PRO A 87 12.41 9.46 -0.47
N SER A 88 12.02 10.49 0.28
CA SER A 88 12.76 11.00 1.44
C SER A 88 12.51 10.20 2.72
N SER A 89 11.47 9.36 2.74
CA SER A 89 11.09 8.60 3.91
C SER A 89 11.96 7.35 4.10
N LYS A 90 12.07 6.91 5.36
CA LYS A 90 12.79 5.69 5.76
C LYS A 90 11.86 4.46 5.89
N ILE A 91 10.64 4.56 5.34
CA ILE A 91 9.64 3.49 5.39
C ILE A 91 10.17 2.26 4.65
N GLU A 92 10.13 1.14 5.35
CA GLU A 92 10.48 -0.21 4.88
C GLU A 92 9.26 -1.14 4.88
N TYR A 93 8.22 -0.83 5.67
CA TYR A 93 6.95 -1.54 5.70
C TYR A 93 5.82 -0.54 5.46
N LEU A 94 5.11 -0.70 4.35
CA LEU A 94 3.95 0.11 4.02
C LEU A 94 2.74 -0.79 3.82
N ASP A 95 1.70 -0.59 4.62
CA ASP A 95 0.39 -1.15 4.37
C ASP A 95 -0.61 -0.05 4.03
N ILE A 96 -1.01 0.02 2.76
CA ILE A 96 -2.02 0.92 2.23
C ILE A 96 -3.15 0.12 1.56
N SER A 97 -3.31 -1.14 1.97
CA SER A 97 -4.37 -2.02 1.48
C SER A 97 -5.77 -1.50 1.84
N GLU A 98 -6.80 -2.02 1.16
CA GLU A 98 -8.22 -1.70 1.42
C GLU A 98 -8.54 -0.19 1.36
N ASN A 99 -7.87 0.54 0.47
CA ASN A 99 -8.13 1.95 0.22
C ASN A 99 -8.88 2.14 -1.13
N ARG A 100 -9.06 3.39 -1.56
CA ARG A 100 -9.79 3.76 -2.78
C ARG A 100 -8.82 4.09 -3.94
N LEU A 101 -7.61 3.53 -3.92
CA LEU A 101 -6.62 3.76 -4.98
C LEU A 101 -7.05 3.07 -6.26
N THR A 102 -6.90 3.76 -7.39
CA THR A 102 -7.00 3.14 -8.72
C THR A 102 -5.61 2.87 -9.29
N GLU A 103 -5.56 2.34 -10.52
CA GLU A 103 -4.31 2.08 -11.22
C GLU A 103 -3.37 3.29 -11.22
N GLU A 104 -3.91 4.50 -11.38
CA GLU A 104 -3.12 5.74 -11.38
C GLU A 104 -2.41 5.95 -10.03
N GLY A 105 -3.15 5.95 -8.91
CA GLY A 105 -2.55 6.15 -7.58
C GLY A 105 -1.58 5.03 -7.19
N ILE A 106 -1.86 3.79 -7.59
CA ILE A 106 -0.92 2.68 -7.38
C ILE A 106 0.37 2.89 -8.19
N LEU A 107 0.27 3.30 -9.46
CA LEU A 107 1.45 3.59 -10.29
C LEU A 107 2.27 4.75 -9.73
N ASP A 108 1.62 5.80 -9.22
CA ASP A 108 2.30 6.92 -8.56
C ASP A 108 3.18 6.41 -7.40
N ILE A 109 2.66 5.51 -6.55
CA ILE A 109 3.44 4.91 -5.46
C ILE A 109 4.56 4.02 -6.02
N LEU A 110 4.24 3.07 -6.90
CA LEU A 110 5.20 2.10 -7.44
C LEU A 110 6.42 2.76 -8.10
N ASN A 111 6.20 3.85 -8.85
CA ASN A 111 7.25 4.57 -9.55
C ASN A 111 8.23 5.29 -8.61
N THR A 112 7.91 5.40 -7.32
CA THR A 112 8.73 6.07 -6.30
C THR A 112 9.41 5.11 -5.32
N LEU A 113 9.22 3.80 -5.50
CA LEU A 113 9.82 2.76 -4.64
C LEU A 113 11.34 2.63 -4.81
N ARG A 114 11.89 3.09 -5.95
CA ARG A 114 13.34 3.17 -6.18
C ARG A 114 13.94 4.36 -5.41
N LYS A 115 14.23 4.13 -4.14
CA LYS A 115 14.82 5.13 -3.22
C LYS A 115 15.93 4.48 -2.36
N PRO A 116 16.79 5.27 -1.68
CA PRO A 116 17.93 4.74 -0.92
C PRO A 116 17.56 3.76 0.19
N TYR A 117 16.35 3.88 0.77
CA TYR A 117 15.81 2.97 1.77
C TYR A 117 14.76 2.08 1.10
N PRO A 118 15.13 0.92 0.53
CA PRO A 118 14.19 0.13 -0.25
C PRO A 118 13.03 -0.37 0.62
N ILE A 119 11.83 -0.41 0.03
CA ILE A 119 10.69 -1.03 0.68
C ILE A 119 10.93 -2.54 0.82
N LYS A 120 10.66 -3.07 2.01
CA LYS A 120 10.79 -4.50 2.32
C LYS A 120 9.45 -5.21 2.38
N TYR A 121 8.38 -4.49 2.67
CA TYR A 121 7.02 -5.03 2.71
C TYR A 121 6.05 -4.00 2.15
N LEU A 122 5.25 -4.41 1.17
CA LEU A 122 4.26 -3.55 0.52
C LEU A 122 2.92 -4.27 0.46
N PHE A 123 1.91 -3.72 1.13
CA PHE A 123 0.55 -4.25 1.10
C PHE A 123 -0.36 -3.25 0.39
N ILE A 124 -0.94 -3.68 -0.74
CA ILE A 124 -1.77 -2.85 -1.62
C ILE A 124 -3.05 -3.56 -2.09
N ARG A 125 -3.34 -4.77 -1.59
CA ARG A 125 -4.61 -5.47 -1.88
C ARG A 125 -5.84 -4.64 -1.50
N GLY A 126 -7.02 -4.99 -2.00
CA GLY A 126 -8.24 -4.24 -1.71
C GLY A 126 -8.34 -2.88 -2.44
N ASN A 127 -7.31 -2.45 -3.15
CA ASN A 127 -7.35 -1.32 -4.09
C ASN A 127 -7.70 -1.79 -5.51
N LYS A 128 -8.01 -0.84 -6.41
CA LYS A 128 -8.35 -1.11 -7.81
C LYS A 128 -7.10 -1.14 -8.69
N LEU A 129 -6.40 -2.28 -8.71
CA LEU A 129 -5.26 -2.50 -9.60
C LEU A 129 -5.70 -2.76 -11.06
N GLY A 130 -5.11 -2.03 -12.00
CA GLY A 130 -5.27 -2.23 -13.44
C GLY A 130 -4.14 -3.05 -14.07
N PHE A 131 -4.13 -3.10 -15.41
CA PHE A 131 -3.16 -3.89 -16.18
C PHE A 131 -1.71 -3.38 -16.05
N GLN A 132 -1.50 -2.07 -16.12
CA GLN A 132 -0.18 -1.45 -16.07
C GLN A 132 0.44 -1.56 -14.67
N SER A 133 -0.33 -1.23 -13.63
CA SER A 133 0.13 -1.36 -12.23
C SER A 133 0.61 -2.78 -11.93
N ARG A 134 -0.16 -3.78 -12.38
CA ARG A 134 0.23 -5.19 -12.31
C ARG A 134 1.50 -5.45 -13.10
N LYS A 135 1.56 -5.08 -14.38
CA LYS A 135 2.76 -5.28 -15.22
C LYS A 135 4.02 -4.70 -14.57
N VAL A 136 3.92 -3.53 -13.93
CA VAL A 136 5.01 -2.91 -13.17
C VAL A 136 5.40 -3.78 -11.97
N ILE A 137 4.44 -4.18 -11.13
CA ILE A 137 4.69 -5.08 -9.98
C ILE A 137 5.40 -6.36 -10.44
N TYR A 138 4.92 -7.00 -11.51
CA TYR A 138 5.56 -8.20 -12.06
C TYR A 138 7.02 -7.95 -12.45
N ARG A 139 7.30 -6.83 -13.13
CA ARG A 139 8.67 -6.46 -13.51
C ARG A 139 9.55 -6.21 -12.30
N MET A 140 9.02 -5.56 -11.26
CA MET A 140 9.75 -5.30 -10.01
C MET A 140 10.07 -6.61 -9.27
N ILE A 141 9.16 -7.57 -9.29
CA ILE A 141 9.41 -8.90 -8.73
C ILE A 141 10.50 -9.64 -9.51
N LEU A 142 10.40 -9.65 -10.85
CA LEU A 142 11.41 -10.28 -11.70
C LEU A 142 12.80 -9.64 -11.57
N SER A 143 12.88 -8.32 -11.37
CA SER A 143 14.16 -7.62 -11.18
C SER A 143 14.72 -7.74 -9.77
N GLY A 144 13.97 -8.31 -8.82
CA GLY A 144 14.36 -8.38 -7.41
C GLY A 144 14.20 -7.06 -6.64
N GLU A 145 13.53 -6.06 -7.24
CA GLU A 145 13.16 -4.82 -6.55
C GLU A 145 12.07 -5.05 -5.50
N LEU A 146 11.24 -6.07 -5.71
CA LEU A 146 10.27 -6.57 -4.74
C LEU A 146 10.45 -8.08 -4.59
N GLU A 147 10.51 -8.57 -3.36
CA GLU A 147 10.58 -10.00 -3.10
C GLU A 147 9.19 -10.63 -3.12
N GLU A 148 9.08 -11.84 -3.68
CA GLU A 148 7.86 -12.64 -3.58
C GLU A 148 7.57 -12.98 -2.11
N GLY A 149 6.31 -12.82 -1.67
CA GLY A 149 5.92 -12.97 -0.26
C GLY A 149 6.17 -11.74 0.63
N LYS A 150 6.83 -10.71 0.09
CA LYS A 150 6.93 -9.38 0.70
C LYS A 150 5.92 -8.37 0.17
N ILE A 151 5.21 -8.75 -0.88
CA ILE A 151 4.03 -8.06 -1.40
C ILE A 151 2.81 -8.98 -1.26
N ASP A 152 1.65 -8.40 -0.95
CA ASP A 152 0.38 -9.12 -0.77
C ASP A 152 -0.36 -9.45 -2.07
N ILE A 153 0.38 -9.46 -3.19
CA ILE A 153 -0.11 -9.83 -4.52
C ILE A 153 0.69 -11.03 -5.01
N LYS A 154 -0.03 -12.10 -5.35
CA LYS A 154 0.57 -13.34 -5.85
C LYS A 154 0.69 -13.29 -7.38
N VAL A 155 1.86 -13.72 -7.88
CA VAL A 155 2.12 -13.84 -9.32
C VAL A 155 1.80 -15.25 -9.78
N TYR A 156 0.92 -15.41 -10.75
CA TYR A 156 0.60 -16.73 -11.30
C TYR A 156 1.10 -16.86 -12.75
N LYS A 157 1.79 -17.95 -13.04
CA LYS A 157 2.15 -18.32 -14.41
C LYS A 157 0.94 -18.94 -15.10
N LYS A 158 0.49 -18.35 -16.21
CA LYS A 158 -0.52 -18.95 -17.08
C LYS A 158 0.13 -20.13 -17.80
N THR A 159 -0.06 -21.35 -17.30
CA THR A 159 0.28 -22.57 -18.03
C THR A 159 -0.69 -22.71 -19.20
N LYS A 160 -0.19 -23.02 -20.41
CA LYS A 160 -0.98 -23.14 -21.66
C LYS A 160 -2.17 -24.12 -21.61
N LYS A 161 -2.33 -24.90 -20.54
CA LYS A 161 -3.56 -25.65 -20.22
C LYS A 161 -4.39 -24.88 -19.21
N VAL A 162 -5.07 -23.82 -19.64
CA VAL A 162 -6.29 -23.41 -18.94
C VAL A 162 -7.41 -23.94 -19.81
N ASP A 163 -8.11 -24.97 -19.32
CA ASP A 163 -9.33 -25.46 -19.97
C ASP A 163 -10.24 -24.26 -20.22
N GLU A 164 -10.59 -24.02 -21.48
CA GLU A 164 -11.43 -22.88 -21.91
C GLU A 164 -12.77 -22.83 -21.17
N LYS A 165 -13.18 -23.97 -20.58
CA LYS A 165 -14.35 -24.09 -19.70
C LYS A 165 -14.29 -23.20 -18.46
N TYR A 166 -13.10 -22.87 -17.94
CA TYR A 166 -12.96 -22.01 -16.76
C TYR A 166 -12.90 -20.52 -17.14
N ILE A 167 -12.47 -20.17 -18.35
CA ILE A 167 -12.40 -18.77 -18.81
C ILE A 167 -13.79 -18.13 -18.82
N ASN A 168 -14.81 -18.87 -19.27
CA ASN A 168 -16.20 -18.38 -19.32
C ASN A 168 -16.87 -18.24 -17.95
N VAL A 169 -16.33 -18.86 -16.89
CA VAL A 169 -16.83 -18.67 -15.52
C VAL A 169 -16.27 -17.36 -14.91
N PHE A 170 -15.11 -16.90 -15.37
CA PHE A 170 -14.46 -15.69 -14.84
C PHE A 170 -14.97 -14.39 -15.46
N GLU A 171 -15.53 -14.42 -16.68
CA GLU A 171 -15.99 -13.20 -17.39
C GLU A 171 -17.43 -12.79 -17.04
N SER A 172 -18.23 -13.68 -16.44
CA SER A 172 -19.66 -13.43 -16.16
C SER A 172 -19.99 -12.96 -14.73
N ALA A 173 -19.01 -12.93 -13.83
CA ALA A 173 -19.20 -12.47 -12.45
C ALA A 173 -18.71 -11.03 -12.28
N VAL A 174 -19.66 -10.12 -12.00
CA VAL A 174 -19.43 -8.67 -11.76
C VAL A 174 -18.49 -8.40 -10.56
N ASP A 175 -18.11 -9.43 -9.80
CA ASP A 175 -17.40 -9.30 -8.51
C ASP A 175 -15.99 -9.94 -8.41
N PHE A 176 -15.45 -10.58 -9.46
CA PHE A 176 -14.14 -11.26 -9.40
C PHE A 176 -12.95 -10.49 -10.02
N PRO A 177 -11.69 -10.72 -9.55
CA PRO A 177 -10.51 -9.97 -9.99
C PRO A 177 -10.22 -10.20 -11.48
N THR A 178 -10.12 -9.10 -12.24
CA THR A 178 -9.90 -9.08 -13.68
C THR A 178 -8.67 -9.90 -14.08
N ILE A 179 -8.80 -10.94 -14.88
CA ILE A 179 -7.66 -11.70 -15.43
C ILE A 179 -7.17 -10.95 -16.66
N LEU A 180 -5.98 -10.34 -16.61
CA LEU A 180 -5.35 -9.75 -17.80
C LEU A 180 -3.97 -10.34 -18.00
N SER A 181 -3.81 -11.03 -19.13
CA SER A 181 -2.56 -11.68 -19.51
C SER A 181 -1.52 -10.64 -19.91
N CYS A 182 -0.35 -10.66 -19.28
CA CYS A 182 0.83 -10.04 -19.86
C CYS A 182 1.51 -11.09 -20.77
N ASP A 183 1.52 -10.82 -22.08
CA ASP A 183 2.29 -11.54 -23.11
C ASP A 183 2.14 -13.07 -23.16
N GLY A 184 0.98 -13.60 -22.77
CA GLY A 184 0.63 -15.01 -22.95
C GLY A 184 1.31 -16.01 -21.99
N MET A 185 2.03 -15.57 -20.95
CA MET A 185 2.65 -16.49 -19.97
C MET A 185 2.35 -16.21 -18.50
N TYR A 186 1.92 -15.02 -18.08
CA TYR A 186 1.73 -14.70 -16.65
C TYR A 186 0.49 -13.82 -16.42
N ALA A 187 -0.22 -14.09 -15.32
CA ALA A 187 -1.38 -13.35 -14.84
C ALA A 187 -1.15 -12.98 -13.36
N LEU A 188 -1.39 -11.72 -13.02
CA LEU A 188 -1.33 -11.25 -11.64
C LEU A 188 -2.73 -11.24 -11.04
N TYR A 189 -2.87 -11.92 -9.90
CA TYR A 189 -4.12 -12.01 -9.16
C TYR A 189 -3.99 -11.31 -7.82
N VAL A 190 -5.03 -10.57 -7.47
CA VAL A 190 -5.25 -10.09 -6.10
C VAL A 190 -6.24 -11.06 -5.49
N ASP A 191 -5.79 -11.84 -4.51
CA ASP A 191 -6.65 -12.80 -3.82
C ASP A 191 -7.70 -12.03 -3.00
N LYS A 192 -8.98 -12.15 -3.37
CA LYS A 192 -10.08 -11.55 -2.62
C LYS A 192 -10.58 -12.46 -1.48
N ASN A 193 -10.15 -13.73 -1.43
CA ASN A 193 -10.74 -14.73 -0.53
C ASN A 193 -9.67 -15.64 0.11
N GLU A 194 -8.83 -15.10 0.99
CA GLU A 194 -8.39 -15.85 2.18
C GLU A 194 -9.37 -15.53 3.33
N LEU A 195 -10.65 -15.89 3.11
CA LEU A 195 -11.62 -16.19 4.17
C LEU A 195 -11.45 -17.68 4.53
N SER A 196 -10.29 -18.03 5.06
CA SER A 196 -10.12 -19.18 5.94
C SER A 196 -8.84 -18.97 6.73
N LEU A 197 -9.02 -18.76 8.04
CA LEU A 197 -7.98 -18.80 9.05
C LEU A 197 -7.18 -20.11 8.92
N PRO A 198 -5.87 -20.14 9.22
CA PRO A 198 -5.19 -21.40 9.47
C PRO A 198 -5.86 -22.10 10.67
N GLU A 199 -5.98 -23.42 10.58
CA GLU A 199 -6.51 -24.31 11.64
C GLU A 199 -5.84 -24.09 13.01
#